data_AF-A6G5Z2-F1
#
_entry.id   AF-A6G5Z2-F1
#
_cell.length_a   1.000
_cell.length_b   1.000
_cell.length_c   1.000
_cell.angle_alpha   90.00
_cell.angle_beta   90.00
_cell.angle_gamma   90.00
#
_symmetry.space_group_name_H-M   'P 1'
#
loop_
_entity.id
_entity.type
_entity.pdbx_description
1 polymer ?
#
loop_
_entity_poly.entity_id
_entity_poly.type
_entity_poly.pdbx_seq_one_letter_code
_entity_poly.pdbx_strand_id
1 'polypeptide(L)'
;MPSLNWTRSALFVPLLALGACGDDTGEADSAADNATDSGDDEVGTDSSGSSGESGSEGMDSSSESDSSSESDSSSESDSTDSSSESETTEGETTEGETTEGETEGETTEGETTEGETTGGQEQCECADNTDLIYVLSDNAELWSFDPLTLQFDQITASLGCPENATFSMSVDRNAVAHVMFQNGDIYTIDVNNPNQCADPGYDPNQMGFDLYGMGFVSNGMFDPCDKLYAHSWSGMGGFGEGPNLGRLGRMDAADLVMEEVGFIDYDGGELTGTGDGRLFAFAGSPAKLVEYDKSDASVVATEQLNMNLTNAFAFAFYGGDFYMFTESQGNPFVSRVTHYDYDDTKDLDVVVDQAPIRIVGAGVSTCVPLAQ
;
A
#
# COMPACT_ATOMS: atom_id res chain seq x y z
N MET A 1 14.20 19.71 58.14
CA MET A 1 15.61 19.68 58.56
C MET A 1 16.03 18.22 58.65
N PRO A 2 17.24 17.83 58.23
CA PRO A 2 18.34 18.68 57.75
C PRO A 2 18.18 19.09 56.27
N SER A 3 19.05 19.98 55.82
CA SER A 3 19.11 20.54 54.46
C SER A 3 20.54 20.38 53.94
N LEU A 4 20.73 19.78 52.76
CA LEU A 4 22.01 19.78 52.06
C LEU A 4 22.01 20.83 50.95
N ASN A 5 22.90 21.82 51.07
CA ASN A 5 23.21 22.75 49.99
C ASN A 5 24.11 22.07 48.95
N TRP A 6 23.76 22.18 47.67
CA TRP A 6 24.70 21.98 46.57
C TRP A 6 24.93 23.32 45.86
N THR A 7 26.20 23.74 45.83
CA THR A 7 26.62 25.05 45.33
C THR A 7 26.89 24.97 43.83
N ARG A 8 26.58 26.05 43.11
CA ARG A 8 26.71 26.17 41.65
C ARG A 8 28.16 26.01 41.16
N SER A 9 28.32 25.38 40.00
CA SER A 9 29.40 25.67 39.04
C SER A 9 28.79 25.91 37.67
N ALA A 10 28.74 27.17 37.25
CA ALA A 10 28.41 27.55 35.87
C ALA A 10 29.72 27.75 35.09
N LEU A 11 29.91 26.98 34.03
CA LEU A 11 31.06 27.13 33.12
C LEU A 11 30.72 28.15 32.04
N PHE A 12 31.22 29.37 32.21
CA PHE A 12 31.25 30.40 31.17
C PHE A 12 32.38 30.08 30.19
N VAL A 13 32.07 29.99 28.89
CA VAL A 13 33.06 29.96 27.80
C VAL A 13 32.99 31.29 27.04
N PRO A 14 34.08 32.07 26.93
CA PRO A 14 34.05 33.38 26.30
C PRO A 14 34.30 33.32 24.78
N LEU A 15 33.41 34.01 24.07
CA LEU A 15 33.60 34.81 22.86
C LEU A 15 35.00 34.81 22.18
N LEU A 16 35.02 34.48 20.88
CA LEU A 16 36.06 34.90 19.95
C LEU A 16 35.41 35.44 18.66
N ALA A 17 35.34 36.76 18.55
CA ALA A 17 34.98 37.46 17.32
C ALA A 17 36.26 38.01 16.67
N LEU A 18 36.45 37.76 15.37
CA LEU A 18 37.39 38.50 14.52
C LEU A 18 36.60 39.28 13.48
N GLY A 19 37.08 40.48 13.13
CA GLY A 19 36.50 41.30 12.07
C GLY A 19 37.50 42.30 11.48
N ALA A 20 37.10 42.91 10.35
CA ALA A 20 37.77 43.95 9.53
C ALA A 20 39.04 43.47 8.75
N CYS A 21 39.32 43.93 7.52
CA CYS A 21 39.01 45.18 6.80
C CYS A 21 38.59 44.91 5.33
N GLY A 22 37.79 45.73 4.64
CA GLY A 22 38.16 46.98 3.90
C GLY A 22 38.33 46.65 2.39
N ASP A 23 37.99 47.43 1.35
CA ASP A 23 37.43 48.80 1.12
C ASP A 23 36.59 48.69 -0.20
N ASP A 24 35.45 49.36 -0.47
CA ASP A 24 35.11 50.79 -0.59
C ASP A 24 35.46 51.48 -1.94
N THR A 25 34.44 51.64 -2.81
CA THR A 25 34.21 52.67 -3.86
C THR A 25 32.74 52.51 -4.30
N GLY A 26 31.80 53.47 -4.17
CA GLY A 26 31.66 54.71 -4.96
C GLY A 26 30.86 54.43 -6.25
N GLU A 27 29.83 55.16 -6.71
CA GLU A 27 29.13 56.42 -6.38
C GLU A 27 27.65 56.24 -6.87
N ALA A 28 26.59 56.59 -6.12
CA ALA A 28 25.94 57.92 -5.96
C ALA A 28 25.18 58.48 -7.19
N ASP A 29 23.89 58.81 -6.98
CA ASP A 29 23.03 59.76 -7.73
C ASP A 29 22.67 59.44 -9.21
N SER A 30 21.53 59.88 -9.78
CA SER A 30 20.39 60.70 -9.30
C SER A 30 19.12 60.44 -10.15
N ALA A 31 18.01 61.11 -9.83
CA ALA A 31 16.67 60.85 -10.38
C ALA A 31 16.29 61.64 -11.66
N ALA A 32 15.23 61.14 -12.33
CA ALA A 32 14.20 61.84 -13.12
C ALA A 32 14.61 62.67 -14.37
N ASP A 33 14.08 62.32 -15.55
CA ASP A 33 12.86 62.92 -16.14
C ASP A 33 12.73 62.74 -17.69
N ASN A 34 11.61 62.13 -18.09
CA ASN A 34 10.65 62.60 -19.11
C ASN A 34 10.95 62.59 -20.65
N ALA A 35 10.00 61.98 -21.40
CA ALA A 35 9.64 62.16 -22.83
C ALA A 35 10.73 61.81 -23.90
N THR A 36 10.47 61.35 -25.14
CA THR A 36 9.29 61.20 -26.04
C THR A 36 9.74 60.20 -27.15
N ASP A 37 8.98 59.29 -27.78
CA ASP A 37 7.95 59.44 -28.85
C ASP A 37 8.12 58.22 -29.82
N SER A 38 7.03 57.75 -30.47
CA SER A 38 6.95 56.82 -31.63
C SER A 38 7.52 55.39 -31.49
N GLY A 39 6.88 54.31 -31.97
CA GLY A 39 5.60 54.13 -32.68
C GLY A 39 5.31 52.63 -32.97
N ASP A 40 4.27 52.35 -33.77
CA ASP A 40 3.81 51.04 -34.32
C ASP A 40 3.20 50.03 -33.29
N ASP A 41 1.89 49.73 -33.29
CA ASP A 41 1.07 48.89 -34.22
C ASP A 41 1.44 47.38 -34.16
N GLU A 42 0.60 46.33 -34.28
CA GLU A 42 -0.85 46.04 -34.22
C GLU A 42 -0.97 44.47 -34.10
N VAL A 43 -2.01 43.77 -33.63
CA VAL A 43 -3.29 44.05 -32.94
C VAL A 43 -3.75 42.73 -32.23
N GLY A 44 -4.71 42.72 -31.29
CA GLY A 44 -5.24 41.45 -30.72
C GLY A 44 -6.28 41.60 -29.59
N THR A 45 -7.57 41.70 -29.94
CA THR A 45 -8.67 41.99 -29.00
C THR A 45 -9.34 40.77 -28.37
N ASP A 46 -9.81 40.95 -27.13
CA ASP A 46 -10.68 40.05 -26.36
C ASP A 46 -11.94 39.56 -27.08
N SER A 47 -12.51 38.46 -26.58
CA SER A 47 -13.96 38.21 -26.60
C SER A 47 -14.39 37.34 -25.42
N SER A 48 -15.17 37.92 -24.50
CA SER A 48 -15.86 37.19 -23.42
C SER A 48 -17.31 37.67 -23.26
N GLY A 49 -18.25 36.71 -23.21
CA GLY A 49 -19.67 36.91 -22.83
C GLY A 49 -20.54 37.67 -23.85
N SER A 50 -21.82 37.37 -24.06
CA SER A 50 -22.77 36.66 -23.19
C SER A 50 -24.13 36.50 -23.91
N SER A 51 -24.98 35.62 -23.38
CA SER A 51 -26.45 35.56 -23.52
C SER A 51 -27.06 35.16 -24.88
N GLY A 52 -28.02 34.22 -24.79
CA GLY A 52 -28.86 33.75 -25.89
C GLY A 52 -29.94 32.81 -25.35
N GLU A 53 -31.08 33.36 -24.96
CA GLU A 53 -32.24 32.61 -24.45
C GLU A 53 -33.19 32.19 -25.60
N SER A 54 -34.03 31.18 -25.32
CA SER A 54 -35.30 30.82 -25.99
C SER A 54 -35.30 30.12 -27.35
N GLY A 55 -36.27 29.21 -27.53
CA GLY A 55 -37.03 29.18 -28.80
C GLY A 55 -37.15 27.88 -29.62
N SER A 56 -37.81 26.85 -29.07
CA SER A 56 -38.89 26.05 -29.73
C SER A 56 -38.72 25.35 -31.11
N GLU A 57 -39.36 24.17 -31.22
CA GLU A 57 -39.70 23.41 -32.46
C GLU A 57 -38.49 22.75 -33.16
N GLY A 58 -38.48 21.48 -33.59
CA GLY A 58 -39.55 20.49 -33.71
C GLY A 58 -39.70 20.05 -35.17
N MET A 59 -39.05 18.96 -35.59
CA MET A 59 -39.26 18.32 -36.90
C MET A 59 -38.74 16.87 -36.95
N ASP A 60 -39.57 15.97 -37.47
CA ASP A 60 -39.21 14.61 -37.88
C ASP A 60 -38.15 14.59 -39.00
N SER A 61 -37.31 13.56 -39.03
CA SER A 61 -37.04 12.85 -40.29
C SER A 61 -36.54 11.42 -40.06
N SER A 62 -37.25 10.47 -40.66
CA SER A 62 -36.89 9.06 -40.77
C SER A 62 -35.88 8.83 -41.90
N SER A 63 -34.95 7.88 -41.72
CA SER A 63 -34.31 7.18 -42.84
C SER A 63 -33.93 5.75 -42.46
N GLU A 64 -34.60 4.79 -43.09
CA GLU A 64 -34.27 3.37 -43.04
C GLU A 64 -33.00 3.08 -43.86
N SER A 65 -32.29 2.00 -43.55
CA SER A 65 -31.31 1.37 -44.44
C SER A 65 -31.08 -0.08 -44.01
N ASP A 66 -31.86 -1.00 -44.60
CA ASP A 66 -31.54 -2.43 -44.58
C ASP A 66 -30.20 -2.70 -45.26
N SER A 67 -29.43 -3.66 -44.75
CA SER A 67 -28.59 -4.51 -45.60
C SER A 67 -28.22 -5.82 -44.89
N SER A 68 -28.93 -6.88 -45.28
CA SER A 68 -28.59 -8.25 -44.98
C SER A 68 -27.57 -8.81 -45.98
N SER A 69 -26.63 -9.63 -45.51
CA SER A 69 -26.06 -10.71 -46.30
C SER A 69 -25.39 -11.74 -45.41
N GLU A 70 -25.97 -12.93 -45.33
CA GLU A 70 -25.31 -14.14 -44.80
C GLU A 70 -24.25 -14.63 -45.81
N SER A 71 -23.28 -15.41 -45.33
CA SER A 71 -22.52 -16.35 -46.17
C SER A 71 -21.92 -17.46 -45.30
N ASP A 72 -22.53 -18.64 -45.30
CA ASP A 72 -21.85 -19.86 -44.88
C ASP A 72 -20.61 -20.12 -45.75
N SER A 73 -19.57 -20.71 -45.16
CA SER A 73 -18.90 -21.84 -45.82
C SER A 73 -18.18 -22.72 -44.80
N SER A 74 -18.36 -24.03 -44.96
CA SER A 74 -17.80 -25.09 -44.14
C SER A 74 -16.89 -26.00 -44.98
N SER A 75 -15.75 -26.40 -44.42
CA SER A 75 -14.98 -27.62 -44.79
C SER A 75 -13.77 -27.70 -43.84
N GLU A 76 -13.72 -28.63 -42.89
CA GLU A 76 -13.36 -30.06 -43.02
C GLU A 76 -11.84 -30.31 -43.09
N SER A 77 -11.34 -30.86 -41.97
CA SER A 77 -10.26 -31.85 -41.80
C SER A 77 -9.10 -31.95 -42.81
N ASP A 78 -7.87 -32.03 -42.29
CA ASP A 78 -7.13 -33.29 -42.46
C ASP A 78 -6.16 -33.58 -41.30
N SER A 79 -5.79 -34.86 -41.15
CA SER A 79 -4.93 -35.38 -40.06
C SER A 79 -3.54 -35.75 -40.55
N THR A 80 -2.50 -35.58 -39.72
CA THR A 80 -1.26 -36.38 -39.86
C THR A 80 -0.67 -36.81 -38.53
N ASP A 81 -0.50 -38.11 -38.42
CA ASP A 81 0.17 -38.89 -37.37
C ASP A 81 1.71 -38.81 -37.53
N SER A 82 2.45 -38.86 -36.42
CA SER A 82 3.85 -39.29 -36.40
C SER A 82 4.25 -39.76 -35.00
N SER A 83 3.96 -41.03 -34.73
CA SER A 83 4.53 -41.78 -33.62
C SER A 83 6.04 -42.02 -33.79
N SER A 84 6.82 -41.98 -32.71
CA SER A 84 8.05 -42.77 -32.60
C SER A 84 8.32 -43.19 -31.15
N GLU A 85 8.25 -44.50 -30.94
CA GLU A 85 8.97 -45.21 -29.89
C GLU A 85 10.50 -45.10 -30.16
N SER A 86 11.46 -45.49 -29.33
CA SER A 86 11.51 -46.08 -27.98
C SER A 86 12.94 -45.83 -27.45
N GLU A 87 13.21 -46.08 -26.16
CA GLU A 87 14.36 -46.88 -25.67
C GLU A 87 14.39 -46.87 -24.14
N THR A 88 14.57 -48.06 -23.56
CA THR A 88 14.63 -48.33 -22.12
C THR A 88 16.07 -48.31 -21.60
N THR A 89 16.29 -47.93 -20.35
CA THR A 89 17.47 -48.40 -19.60
C THR A 89 17.10 -48.61 -18.12
N GLU A 90 17.39 -49.80 -17.60
CA GLU A 90 17.23 -50.17 -16.18
C GLU A 90 18.53 -49.96 -15.38
N GLY A 91 18.42 -49.97 -14.05
CA GLY A 91 19.54 -49.96 -13.10
C GLY A 91 19.66 -48.61 -12.37
N GLU A 92 19.90 -48.56 -11.06
CA GLU A 92 20.22 -49.64 -10.10
C GLU A 92 19.81 -49.19 -8.69
N THR A 93 19.21 -50.09 -7.90
CA THR A 93 18.93 -49.87 -6.47
C THR A 93 20.13 -50.27 -5.64
N THR A 94 20.58 -49.42 -4.71
CA THR A 94 21.58 -49.80 -3.70
C THR A 94 21.15 -49.33 -2.32
N GLU A 95 21.06 -50.28 -1.38
CA GLU A 95 20.81 -50.05 0.03
C GLU A 95 22.07 -49.59 0.78
N GLY A 96 21.87 -49.05 1.99
CA GLY A 96 22.93 -48.80 2.98
C GLY A 96 22.89 -47.37 3.54
N GLU A 97 23.02 -47.14 4.85
CA GLU A 97 23.06 -48.07 5.98
C GLU A 97 22.64 -47.28 7.23
N THR A 98 21.89 -47.91 8.13
CA THR A 98 21.57 -47.33 9.45
C THR A 98 22.79 -47.40 10.35
N THR A 99 23.17 -46.29 10.99
CA THR A 99 24.09 -46.33 12.13
C THR A 99 23.54 -45.50 13.28
N GLU A 100 22.99 -46.21 14.27
CA GLU A 100 22.67 -45.65 15.58
C GLU A 100 23.95 -45.27 16.32
N GLY A 101 23.87 -44.23 17.14
CA GLY A 101 24.99 -43.67 17.90
C GLY A 101 24.56 -43.24 19.29
N GLU A 102 23.86 -44.12 20.03
CA GLU A 102 23.65 -43.93 21.46
C GLU A 102 25.00 -43.93 22.18
N THR A 103 25.22 -42.96 23.07
CA THR A 103 26.19 -43.07 24.16
C THR A 103 25.66 -42.29 25.34
N GLU A 104 25.29 -43.02 26.40
CA GLU A 104 24.80 -42.42 27.63
C GLU A 104 25.90 -41.71 28.43
N GLY A 105 25.49 -40.62 29.09
CA GLY A 105 25.74 -40.49 30.53
C GLY A 105 27.07 -39.87 30.98
N GLU A 106 27.01 -38.59 31.35
CA GLU A 106 27.57 -38.17 32.65
C GLU A 106 26.71 -37.08 33.28
N THR A 107 26.17 -37.36 34.47
CA THR A 107 25.48 -36.37 35.30
C THR A 107 26.49 -35.47 35.98
N THR A 108 26.37 -34.14 35.84
CA THR A 108 27.01 -33.19 36.75
C THR A 108 26.01 -32.11 37.11
N GLU A 109 25.61 -32.06 38.38
CA GLU A 109 24.82 -30.95 38.94
C GLU A 109 25.69 -29.68 38.92
N GLY A 110 25.31 -28.73 38.06
CA GLY A 110 25.93 -27.41 37.95
C GLY A 110 24.94 -26.34 38.38
N GLU A 111 25.01 -25.94 39.64
CA GLU A 111 24.26 -24.81 40.20
C GLU A 111 24.67 -23.51 39.48
N THR A 112 23.87 -23.08 38.49
CA THR A 112 24.05 -21.77 37.82
C THR A 112 23.05 -20.77 38.37
N THR A 113 23.56 -19.97 39.30
CA THR A 113 23.07 -18.69 39.81
C THR A 113 22.11 -17.96 38.86
N GLU A 114 21.02 -17.45 39.42
CA GLU A 114 20.13 -16.47 38.77
C GLU A 114 20.94 -15.29 38.23
N GLY A 115 21.06 -15.21 36.91
CA GLY A 115 21.58 -14.04 36.22
C GLY A 115 20.43 -13.11 35.85
N GLU A 116 20.29 -11.99 36.56
CA GLU A 116 19.48 -10.87 36.09
C GLU A 116 20.02 -10.38 34.73
N THR A 117 19.46 -10.86 33.63
CA THR A 117 19.61 -10.22 32.33
C THR A 117 18.68 -9.02 32.26
N THR A 118 19.23 -7.87 32.64
CA THR A 118 18.73 -6.53 32.31
C THR A 118 18.12 -6.53 30.90
N GLY A 119 16.89 -6.03 30.78
CA GLY A 119 16.04 -6.27 29.61
C GLY A 119 16.72 -5.96 28.26
N GLY A 120 16.72 -6.95 27.38
CA GLY A 120 16.58 -6.68 25.96
C GLY A 120 15.12 -6.32 25.71
N GLN A 121 14.86 -5.31 24.89
CA GLN A 121 13.56 -5.19 24.24
C GLN A 121 13.35 -6.45 23.41
N GLU A 122 12.15 -7.02 23.42
CA GLU A 122 11.85 -8.14 22.53
C GLU A 122 12.02 -7.64 21.09
N GLN A 123 12.68 -8.45 20.27
CA GLN A 123 12.96 -8.05 18.89
C GLN A 123 11.61 -7.89 18.17
N CYS A 124 11.39 -6.71 17.58
CA CYS A 124 10.16 -6.43 16.86
C CYS A 124 8.90 -6.47 17.78
N GLU A 125 8.98 -5.83 18.95
CA GLU A 125 7.81 -5.41 19.74
C GLU A 125 6.82 -4.56 18.92
N CYS A 126 5.57 -4.49 19.38
CA CYS A 126 4.52 -3.65 18.83
C CYS A 126 4.50 -2.29 19.51
N ALA A 127 4.43 -1.21 18.74
CA ALA A 127 4.21 0.14 19.27
C ALA A 127 2.77 0.34 19.76
N ASP A 128 2.56 1.35 20.60
CA ASP A 128 1.21 1.80 20.98
C ASP A 128 0.40 2.22 19.74
N ASN A 129 -0.91 1.97 19.77
CA ASN A 129 -1.84 2.20 18.67
C ASN A 129 -1.42 1.44 17.38
N THR A 130 -1.43 0.11 17.49
CA THR A 130 -1.23 -0.85 16.38
C THR A 130 -2.34 -1.91 16.33
N ASP A 131 -3.41 -1.69 17.08
CA ASP A 131 -4.51 -2.60 17.41
C ASP A 131 -5.85 -2.22 16.74
N LEU A 132 -5.80 -1.37 15.72
CA LEU A 132 -6.93 -0.89 14.91
C LEU A 132 -6.64 -0.97 13.41
N ILE A 133 -7.67 -0.79 12.58
CA ILE A 133 -7.52 -0.59 11.14
C ILE A 133 -7.31 0.91 10.87
N TYR A 134 -6.26 1.27 10.15
CA TYR A 134 -6.02 2.65 9.70
C TYR A 134 -6.50 2.78 8.27
N VAL A 135 -7.26 3.84 7.96
CA VAL A 135 -7.80 4.09 6.62
C VAL A 135 -7.40 5.48 6.13
N LEU A 136 -7.10 5.53 4.83
CA LEU A 136 -6.58 6.70 4.13
C LEU A 136 -7.54 7.15 3.04
N SER A 137 -7.85 8.44 3.00
CA SER A 137 -8.63 9.03 1.91
C SER A 137 -7.79 9.43 0.70
N ASP A 138 -8.44 9.60 -0.45
CA ASP A 138 -7.83 10.06 -1.70
C ASP A 138 -7.30 11.52 -1.68
N ASN A 139 -7.60 12.26 -0.61
CA ASN A 139 -7.13 13.62 -0.32
C ASN A 139 -6.21 13.73 0.91
N ALA A 140 -5.57 12.62 1.32
CA ALA A 140 -4.60 12.56 2.42
C ALA A 140 -5.15 12.93 3.83
N GLU A 141 -6.38 12.51 4.14
CA GLU A 141 -6.89 12.41 5.51
C GLU A 141 -6.64 11.00 6.07
N LEU A 142 -6.18 10.92 7.32
CA LEU A 142 -5.93 9.66 8.02
C LEU A 142 -6.95 9.50 9.15
N TRP A 143 -7.56 8.33 9.21
CA TRP A 143 -8.57 7.95 10.19
C TRP A 143 -8.25 6.55 10.73
N SER A 144 -8.68 6.24 11.95
CA SER A 144 -8.84 4.86 12.41
C SER A 144 -10.27 4.38 12.17
N PHE A 145 -10.40 3.07 12.03
CA PHE A 145 -11.64 2.32 12.06
C PHE A 145 -11.52 1.22 13.11
N ASP A 146 -12.45 1.19 14.06
CA ASP A 146 -12.55 0.15 15.09
C ASP A 146 -13.55 -0.93 14.64
N PRO A 147 -13.09 -2.15 14.32
CA PRO A 147 -13.97 -3.23 13.86
C PRO A 147 -14.98 -3.71 14.92
N LEU A 148 -14.69 -3.52 16.20
CA LEU A 148 -15.54 -3.97 17.31
C LEU A 148 -16.71 -3.01 17.57
N THR A 149 -16.55 -1.72 17.26
CA THR A 149 -17.60 -0.69 17.44
C THR A 149 -18.13 -0.11 16.12
N LEU A 150 -17.51 -0.47 14.99
CA LEU A 150 -17.80 0.03 13.65
C LEU A 150 -17.72 1.57 13.54
N GLN A 151 -16.90 2.20 14.37
CA GLN A 151 -16.71 3.65 14.40
C GLN A 151 -15.46 4.08 13.64
N PHE A 152 -15.49 5.32 13.15
CA PHE A 152 -14.36 6.00 12.54
C PHE A 152 -13.96 7.22 13.37
N ASP A 153 -12.68 7.34 13.69
CA ASP A 153 -12.11 8.50 14.40
C ASP A 153 -11.03 9.17 13.54
N GLN A 154 -11.11 10.49 13.38
CA GLN A 154 -10.15 11.24 12.56
C GLN A 154 -8.83 11.41 13.32
N ILE A 155 -7.73 10.93 12.75
CA ILE A 155 -6.37 11.07 13.28
C ILE A 155 -5.77 12.39 12.80
N THR A 156 -5.87 12.68 11.49
CA THR A 156 -5.60 14.01 10.94
C THR A 156 -6.40 14.28 9.67
N ALA A 157 -6.75 15.55 9.46
CA ALA A 157 -7.37 16.04 8.22
C ALA A 157 -6.36 16.39 7.11
N SER A 158 -5.05 16.23 7.36
CA SER A 158 -3.99 16.31 6.36
C SER A 158 -2.72 15.68 6.90
N LEU A 159 -2.05 14.84 6.11
CA LEU A 159 -0.73 14.28 6.45
C LEU A 159 0.40 15.33 6.44
N GLY A 160 0.22 16.46 5.76
CA GLY A 160 1.25 17.50 5.62
C GLY A 160 2.40 17.13 4.67
N CYS A 161 2.24 16.09 3.84
CA CYS A 161 3.18 15.70 2.80
C CYS A 161 3.26 16.74 1.65
N PRO A 162 4.31 16.69 0.80
CA PRO A 162 4.38 17.51 -0.41
C PRO A 162 3.23 17.23 -1.40
N GLU A 163 2.81 15.96 -1.47
CA GLU A 163 1.68 15.48 -2.27
C GLU A 163 0.43 15.24 -1.41
N ASN A 164 -0.75 15.24 -2.04
CA ASN A 164 -2.03 14.95 -1.37
C ASN A 164 -2.87 13.88 -2.09
N ALA A 165 -2.52 13.54 -3.34
CA ALA A 165 -3.22 12.52 -4.12
C ALA A 165 -2.63 11.14 -3.79
N THR A 166 -3.29 10.41 -2.90
CA THR A 166 -2.85 9.12 -2.38
C THR A 166 -3.28 7.96 -3.31
N PHE A 167 -2.63 6.81 -3.17
CA PHE A 167 -2.93 5.59 -3.92
C PHE A 167 -3.26 4.41 -2.99
N SER A 168 -2.31 3.99 -2.14
CA SER A 168 -2.46 2.90 -1.16
C SER A 168 -1.72 3.23 0.14
N MET A 169 -1.98 2.47 1.20
CA MET A 169 -1.36 2.62 2.52
C MET A 169 -1.19 1.26 3.21
N SER A 170 -0.07 1.08 3.92
CA SER A 170 0.03 0.06 4.96
C SER A 170 0.66 0.61 6.24
N VAL A 171 0.51 -0.07 7.38
CA VAL A 171 1.05 0.36 8.69
C VAL A 171 1.93 -0.73 9.25
N ASP A 172 3.15 -0.38 9.68
CA ASP A 172 4.09 -1.34 10.25
C ASP A 172 3.85 -1.60 11.75
N ARG A 173 4.67 -2.44 12.36
CA ARG A 173 4.69 -2.66 13.83
C ARG A 173 5.09 -1.48 14.70
N ASN A 174 5.79 -0.50 14.12
CA ASN A 174 6.26 0.70 14.80
C ASN A 174 5.20 1.81 14.77
N ALA A 175 3.99 1.50 14.29
CA ALA A 175 2.90 2.43 14.06
C ALA A 175 3.23 3.50 12.99
N VAL A 176 4.07 3.15 12.02
CA VAL A 176 4.44 4.00 10.87
C VAL A 176 3.61 3.59 9.66
N ALA A 177 2.67 4.47 9.28
CA ALA A 177 1.96 4.40 8.02
C ALA A 177 2.90 4.73 6.86
N HIS A 178 3.08 3.77 5.96
CA HIS A 178 3.74 3.93 4.67
C HIS A 178 2.65 4.23 3.65
N VAL A 179 2.69 5.44 3.07
CA VAL A 179 1.65 5.98 2.19
C VAL A 179 2.22 6.19 0.80
N MET A 180 1.65 5.50 -0.19
CA MET A 180 1.96 5.72 -1.60
C MET A 180 1.10 6.85 -2.16
N PHE A 181 1.70 7.69 -2.99
CA PHE A 181 1.03 8.74 -3.74
C PHE A 181 0.94 8.39 -5.23
N GLN A 182 0.07 9.09 -5.97
CA GLN A 182 -0.20 8.89 -7.40
C GLN A 182 1.01 9.16 -8.32
N ASN A 183 2.13 9.66 -7.77
CA ASN A 183 3.42 9.81 -8.44
C ASN A 183 4.34 8.59 -8.27
N GLY A 184 3.89 7.52 -7.60
CA GLY A 184 4.66 6.32 -7.29
C GLY A 184 5.59 6.44 -6.09
N ASP A 185 5.62 7.60 -5.41
CA ASP A 185 6.49 7.87 -4.27
C ASP A 185 5.84 7.42 -2.94
N ILE A 186 6.65 7.09 -1.93
CA ILE A 186 6.18 6.64 -0.61
C ILE A 186 6.69 7.59 0.46
N TYR A 187 5.77 8.09 1.29
CA TYR A 187 6.10 8.84 2.50
C TYR A 187 5.72 8.06 3.76
N THR A 188 6.38 8.37 4.87
CA THR A 188 6.16 7.75 6.18
C THR A 188 5.50 8.73 7.14
N ILE A 189 4.50 8.24 7.89
CA ILE A 189 3.74 9.00 8.87
C ILE A 189 3.61 8.16 10.14
N ASP A 190 4.17 8.63 11.25
CA ASP A 190 3.88 8.07 12.58
C ASP A 190 2.41 8.34 12.95
N VAL A 191 1.58 7.31 13.11
CA VAL A 191 0.16 7.48 13.45
C VAL A 191 -0.04 8.10 14.85
N ASN A 192 0.95 7.99 15.74
CA ASN A 192 0.99 8.65 17.05
C ASN A 192 1.38 10.13 16.95
N ASN A 193 1.94 10.57 15.82
CA ASN A 193 2.35 11.94 15.56
C ASN A 193 2.12 12.35 14.09
N PRO A 194 0.85 12.33 13.63
CA PRO A 194 0.48 12.22 12.20
C PRO A 194 0.70 13.50 11.37
N ASN A 195 1.29 14.54 11.96
CA ASN A 195 1.60 15.82 11.31
C ASN A 195 3.10 15.94 10.96
N GLN A 196 3.83 14.82 10.93
CA GLN A 196 5.26 14.73 10.59
C GLN A 196 5.47 13.77 9.43
N CYS A 197 4.88 14.07 8.27
CA CYS A 197 5.18 13.35 7.04
C CYS A 197 6.68 13.47 6.70
N ALA A 198 7.33 12.32 6.53
CA ALA A 198 8.74 12.20 6.24
C ALA A 198 8.96 11.47 4.92
N ASP A 199 9.85 12.01 4.08
CA ASP A 199 10.42 11.33 2.93
C ASP A 199 11.45 10.30 3.43
N PRO A 200 11.20 8.98 3.24
CA PRO A 200 12.11 7.93 3.65
C PRO A 200 13.22 7.67 2.61
N GLY A 201 13.13 8.26 1.42
CA GLY A 201 14.06 8.07 0.31
C GLY A 201 13.74 6.88 -0.59
N TYR A 202 12.46 6.55 -0.78
CA TYR A 202 12.05 5.48 -1.71
C TYR A 202 12.20 5.94 -3.16
N ASP A 203 12.92 5.16 -3.99
CA ASP A 203 12.97 5.40 -5.44
C ASP A 203 11.71 4.78 -6.11
N PRO A 204 10.87 5.53 -6.85
CA PRO A 204 9.70 5.00 -7.55
C PRO A 204 10.03 4.06 -8.71
N ASN A 205 9.06 3.23 -9.12
CA ASN A 205 9.14 2.34 -10.29
C ASN A 205 10.33 1.33 -10.27
N GLN A 206 10.76 0.92 -9.07
CA GLN A 206 11.73 -0.16 -8.92
C GLN A 206 11.15 -1.46 -9.49
N MET A 207 11.95 -2.20 -10.29
CA MET A 207 11.57 -3.49 -10.88
C MET A 207 10.26 -3.49 -11.73
N GLY A 208 9.74 -2.31 -12.09
CA GLY A 208 8.45 -2.15 -12.78
C GLY A 208 7.24 -2.02 -11.85
N PHE A 209 7.45 -1.86 -10.54
CA PHE A 209 6.41 -1.55 -9.55
C PHE A 209 6.22 -0.03 -9.47
N ASP A 210 5.41 0.52 -10.38
CA ASP A 210 5.09 1.96 -10.46
C ASP A 210 4.05 2.36 -9.41
N LEU A 211 2.85 1.76 -9.48
CA LEU A 211 1.80 1.84 -8.47
C LEU A 211 1.40 0.42 -8.03
N TYR A 212 1.08 0.25 -6.75
CA TYR A 212 0.73 -1.04 -6.18
C TYR A 212 -0.07 -0.89 -4.88
N GLY A 213 -0.96 -1.84 -4.62
CA GLY A 213 -1.56 -2.02 -3.30
C GLY A 213 -0.58 -2.74 -2.37
N MET A 214 -0.60 -2.44 -1.07
CA MET A 214 0.47 -2.89 -0.18
C MET A 214 0.06 -3.25 1.26
N GLY A 215 0.78 -4.22 1.82
CA GLY A 215 0.46 -4.87 3.10
C GLY A 215 1.72 -5.26 3.86
N PHE A 216 1.86 -4.85 5.12
CA PHE A 216 2.86 -5.43 6.03
C PHE A 216 2.46 -6.85 6.43
N VAL A 217 3.42 -7.78 6.37
CA VAL A 217 3.24 -9.17 6.78
C VAL A 217 4.40 -9.61 7.66
N SER A 218 4.11 -10.27 8.77
CA SER A 218 5.12 -10.87 9.65
C SER A 218 5.93 -11.93 8.88
N ASN A 219 7.22 -12.08 9.19
CA ASN A 219 8.03 -13.18 8.66
C ASN A 219 7.41 -14.53 9.10
N GLY A 220 6.97 -14.62 10.36
CA GLY A 220 5.99 -15.61 10.83
C GLY A 220 5.87 -15.67 12.35
N MET A 221 5.06 -16.60 12.87
CA MET A 221 4.77 -16.75 14.32
C MET A 221 6.00 -16.81 15.27
N PHE A 222 7.20 -17.13 14.77
CA PHE A 222 8.45 -17.18 15.56
C PHE A 222 9.50 -16.14 15.16
N ASP A 223 9.23 -15.34 14.13
CA ASP A 223 10.02 -14.17 13.73
C ASP A 223 9.01 -13.05 13.48
N PRO A 224 8.65 -12.29 14.52
CA PRO A 224 7.50 -11.40 14.45
C PRO A 224 7.74 -10.20 13.53
N CYS A 225 9.01 -9.88 13.23
CA CYS A 225 9.43 -8.80 12.33
C CYS A 225 8.73 -8.90 10.96
N ASP A 226 8.40 -7.76 10.37
CA ASP A 226 7.55 -7.66 9.19
C ASP A 226 8.24 -7.05 7.98
N LYS A 227 7.68 -7.35 6.80
CA LYS A 227 8.08 -6.80 5.50
C LYS A 227 6.87 -6.24 4.78
N LEU A 228 7.09 -5.22 3.97
CA LEU A 228 6.06 -4.63 3.13
C LEU A 228 5.97 -5.40 1.82
N TYR A 229 4.80 -5.95 1.50
CA TYR A 229 4.52 -6.62 0.23
C TYR A 229 3.76 -5.68 -0.70
N ALA A 230 3.94 -5.87 -2.01
CA ALA A 230 3.42 -5.02 -3.08
C ALA A 230 2.71 -5.84 -4.16
N HIS A 231 1.47 -5.50 -4.49
CA HIS A 231 0.69 -6.12 -5.57
C HIS A 231 0.60 -5.15 -6.75
N SER A 232 1.34 -5.44 -7.82
CA SER A 232 1.51 -4.50 -8.94
C SER A 232 0.19 -4.08 -9.58
N TRP A 233 0.10 -2.83 -10.01
CA TRP A 233 -0.90 -2.34 -10.96
C TRP A 233 -0.22 -1.72 -12.19
N SER A 234 -0.76 -1.97 -13.39
CA SER A 234 -0.18 -1.56 -14.68
C SER A 234 -0.38 -0.08 -15.04
N GLY A 235 -1.12 0.67 -14.24
CA GLY A 235 -1.48 2.06 -14.52
C GLY A 235 -2.51 2.25 -15.64
N MET A 236 -2.99 1.16 -16.28
CA MET A 236 -3.76 1.23 -17.52
C MET A 236 -5.05 0.41 -17.47
N GLY A 237 -6.18 1.10 -17.61
CA GLY A 237 -7.50 0.45 -17.66
C GLY A 237 -8.08 0.19 -16.27
N GLY A 238 -8.95 -0.82 -16.17
CA GLY A 238 -9.49 -1.29 -14.90
C GLY A 238 -8.82 -2.59 -14.46
N PHE A 239 -9.06 -2.99 -13.21
CA PHE A 239 -8.47 -4.18 -12.59
C PHE A 239 -8.74 -5.45 -13.40
N GLY A 240 -7.67 -6.23 -13.61
CA GLY A 240 -7.65 -7.35 -14.56
C GLY A 240 -7.33 -8.69 -13.90
N GLU A 241 -7.69 -9.77 -14.59
CA GLU A 241 -7.41 -11.15 -14.18
C GLU A 241 -7.03 -12.00 -15.40
N GLY A 242 -5.94 -12.75 -15.29
CA GLY A 242 -5.42 -13.61 -16.34
C GLY A 242 -3.96 -14.04 -16.09
N PRO A 243 -3.46 -15.06 -16.81
CA PRO A 243 -2.16 -15.68 -16.50
C PRO A 243 -0.97 -14.70 -16.49
N ASN A 244 -0.28 -14.58 -15.35
CA ASN A 244 0.88 -13.71 -15.14
C ASN A 244 0.64 -12.22 -15.49
N LEU A 245 -0.57 -11.72 -15.25
CA LEU A 245 -0.94 -10.33 -15.59
C LEU A 245 -0.25 -9.29 -14.69
N GLY A 246 0.09 -9.66 -13.45
CA GLY A 246 0.80 -8.82 -12.49
C GLY A 246 1.96 -9.54 -11.79
N ARG A 247 2.49 -8.90 -10.75
CA ARG A 247 3.63 -9.35 -9.95
C ARG A 247 3.37 -9.10 -8.46
N LEU A 248 3.87 -10.02 -7.64
CA LEU A 248 4.02 -9.82 -6.21
C LEU A 248 5.47 -9.39 -5.93
N GLY A 249 5.62 -8.29 -5.21
CA GLY A 249 6.90 -7.77 -4.73
C GLY A 249 6.97 -7.73 -3.20
N ARG A 250 8.17 -7.52 -2.67
CA ARG A 250 8.39 -7.27 -1.23
C ARG A 250 9.60 -6.36 -1.02
N MET A 251 9.62 -5.66 0.11
CA MET A 251 10.79 -4.92 0.57
C MET A 251 10.89 -4.89 2.10
N ASP A 252 12.10 -4.69 2.60
CA ASP A 252 12.34 -4.26 3.97
C ASP A 252 12.09 -2.74 4.04
N ALA A 253 11.33 -2.28 5.02
CA ALA A 253 10.97 -0.86 5.17
C ALA A 253 12.17 0.03 5.55
N ALA A 254 13.24 -0.54 6.11
CA ALA A 254 14.47 0.20 6.40
C ALA A 254 15.39 0.35 5.17
N ASP A 255 15.34 -0.60 4.23
CA ASP A 255 16.19 -0.61 3.03
C ASP A 255 15.51 -0.01 1.79
N LEU A 256 14.17 -0.08 1.70
CA LEU A 256 13.33 0.46 0.61
C LEU A 256 13.66 -0.08 -0.80
N VAL A 257 14.31 -1.25 -0.86
CA VAL A 257 14.66 -1.95 -2.12
C VAL A 257 13.61 -3.01 -2.45
N MET A 258 12.95 -2.85 -3.61
CA MET A 258 11.93 -3.79 -4.10
C MET A 258 12.56 -5.08 -4.66
N GLU A 259 12.18 -6.23 -4.10
CA GLU A 259 12.43 -7.56 -4.63
C GLU A 259 11.16 -8.10 -5.31
N GLU A 260 11.30 -8.70 -6.51
CA GLU A 260 10.21 -9.50 -7.11
C GLU A 260 10.14 -10.87 -6.43
N VAL A 261 8.95 -11.25 -5.94
CA VAL A 261 8.67 -12.60 -5.39
C VAL A 261 8.26 -13.55 -6.51
N GLY A 262 7.37 -13.10 -7.40
CA GLY A 262 6.90 -13.88 -8.53
C GLY A 262 5.80 -13.19 -9.33
N PHE A 263 5.36 -13.83 -10.41
CA PHE A 263 4.18 -13.41 -11.18
C PHE A 263 2.89 -13.85 -10.49
N ILE A 264 1.83 -13.07 -10.66
CA ILE A 264 0.48 -13.36 -10.17
C ILE A 264 -0.55 -13.09 -11.27
N ASP A 265 -1.72 -13.70 -11.14
CA ASP A 265 -2.76 -13.70 -12.20
C ASP A 265 -3.68 -12.46 -12.15
N TYR A 266 -3.28 -11.38 -11.50
CA TYR A 266 -4.11 -10.20 -11.24
C TYR A 266 -3.36 -8.89 -11.50
N ASP A 267 -4.02 -7.93 -12.13
CA ASP A 267 -3.52 -6.57 -12.35
C ASP A 267 -4.26 -5.58 -11.45
N GLY A 268 -3.57 -5.13 -10.41
CA GLY A 268 -4.12 -4.35 -9.30
C GLY A 268 -4.92 -5.18 -8.29
N GLY A 269 -4.71 -4.85 -7.02
CA GLY A 269 -5.26 -5.52 -5.85
C GLY A 269 -4.66 -4.89 -4.60
N GLU A 270 -5.39 -4.90 -3.50
CA GLU A 270 -4.92 -4.36 -2.22
C GLU A 270 -4.54 -5.51 -1.28
N LEU A 271 -3.47 -5.32 -0.50
CA LEU A 271 -2.87 -6.37 0.31
C LEU A 271 -3.11 -6.16 1.80
N THR A 272 -3.17 -7.26 2.54
CA THR A 272 -3.11 -7.24 3.99
C THR A 272 -2.35 -8.45 4.51
N GLY A 273 -1.76 -8.31 5.69
CA GLY A 273 -0.99 -9.36 6.34
C GLY A 273 -1.43 -9.62 7.76
N THR A 274 -0.78 -10.60 8.37
CA THR A 274 -1.14 -11.15 9.67
C THR A 274 0.12 -11.35 10.53
N GLY A 275 -0.05 -11.41 11.85
CA GLY A 275 1.03 -11.67 12.81
C GLY A 275 1.63 -13.08 12.75
N ASP A 276 0.85 -14.09 12.32
CA ASP A 276 1.35 -15.46 12.07
C ASP A 276 2.06 -15.59 10.71
N GLY A 277 1.91 -14.60 9.82
CA GLY A 277 2.70 -14.44 8.61
C GLY A 277 2.02 -14.90 7.32
N ARG A 278 0.70 -14.94 7.27
CA ARG A 278 -0.12 -15.16 6.06
C ARG A 278 -0.33 -13.84 5.31
N LEU A 279 -0.28 -13.90 3.98
CA LEU A 279 -0.42 -12.76 3.06
C LEU A 279 -1.69 -12.92 2.23
N PHE A 280 -2.56 -11.90 2.24
CA PHE A 280 -3.81 -11.91 1.50
C PHE A 280 -3.93 -10.72 0.55
N ALA A 281 -4.67 -10.91 -0.53
CA ALA A 281 -5.04 -9.88 -1.49
C ALA A 281 -6.56 -9.83 -1.71
N PHE A 282 -7.08 -8.62 -1.86
CA PHE A 282 -8.41 -8.35 -2.40
C PHE A 282 -8.24 -7.87 -3.85
N ALA A 283 -8.57 -8.76 -4.80
CA ALA A 283 -8.24 -8.60 -6.22
C ALA A 283 -9.25 -9.30 -7.14
N GLY A 284 -9.07 -9.19 -8.46
CA GLY A 284 -9.82 -9.97 -9.46
C GLY A 284 -11.18 -9.42 -9.87
N SER A 285 -11.78 -10.05 -10.88
CA SER A 285 -13.04 -9.60 -11.50
C SER A 285 -13.92 -10.80 -11.93
N PRO A 286 -14.95 -11.20 -11.15
CA PRO A 286 -15.39 -10.63 -9.87
C PRO A 286 -14.36 -10.76 -8.75
N ALA A 287 -14.56 -9.99 -7.68
CA ALA A 287 -13.58 -9.84 -6.61
C ALA A 287 -13.40 -11.13 -5.80
N LYS A 288 -12.18 -11.33 -5.31
CA LYS A 288 -11.71 -12.52 -4.59
C LYS A 288 -10.88 -12.11 -3.39
N LEU A 289 -10.89 -12.98 -2.38
CA LEU A 289 -9.85 -13.04 -1.38
C LEU A 289 -8.85 -14.11 -1.84
N VAL A 290 -7.58 -13.75 -2.01
CA VAL A 290 -6.51 -14.65 -2.46
C VAL A 290 -5.42 -14.70 -1.41
N GLU A 291 -5.03 -15.89 -0.96
CA GLU A 291 -3.86 -16.10 -0.09
C GLU A 291 -2.66 -16.51 -0.94
N TYR A 292 -1.52 -15.85 -0.74
CA TYR A 292 -0.27 -16.11 -1.47
C TYR A 292 0.81 -16.71 -0.57
N ASP A 293 1.60 -17.63 -1.12
CA ASP A 293 2.87 -18.02 -0.53
C ASP A 293 3.90 -16.88 -0.75
N LYS A 294 4.46 -16.38 0.35
CA LYS A 294 5.40 -15.25 0.37
C LYS A 294 6.78 -15.56 -0.24
N SER A 295 7.06 -16.83 -0.55
CA SER A 295 8.35 -17.29 -1.06
C SER A 295 8.40 -17.38 -2.58
N ASP A 296 7.28 -17.69 -3.25
CA ASP A 296 7.20 -17.88 -4.71
C ASP A 296 5.96 -17.27 -5.40
N ALA A 297 5.12 -16.55 -4.65
CA ALA A 297 3.86 -15.94 -5.11
C ALA A 297 2.79 -16.93 -5.59
N SER A 298 2.94 -18.24 -5.32
CA SER A 298 1.91 -19.22 -5.65
C SER A 298 0.65 -19.02 -4.80
N VAL A 299 -0.51 -19.36 -5.37
CA VAL A 299 -1.80 -19.26 -4.69
C VAL A 299 -1.97 -20.42 -3.71
N VAL A 300 -2.12 -20.09 -2.43
CA VAL A 300 -2.41 -21.04 -1.34
C VAL A 300 -3.91 -21.33 -1.27
N ALA A 301 -4.74 -20.28 -1.34
CA ALA A 301 -6.19 -20.37 -1.27
C ALA A 301 -6.87 -19.21 -2.03
N THR A 302 -8.11 -19.44 -2.48
CA THR A 302 -8.94 -18.42 -3.13
C THR A 302 -10.39 -18.57 -2.68
N GLU A 303 -10.96 -17.52 -2.10
CA GLU A 303 -12.41 -17.41 -1.85
C GLU A 303 -13.04 -16.45 -2.85
N GLN A 304 -14.17 -16.85 -3.45
CA GLN A 304 -14.94 -16.01 -4.36
C GLN A 304 -15.86 -15.09 -3.54
N LEU A 305 -15.69 -13.78 -3.66
CA LEU A 305 -16.51 -12.80 -2.97
C LEU A 305 -17.67 -12.41 -3.89
N ASN A 306 -18.89 -12.38 -3.37
CA ASN A 306 -20.09 -12.03 -4.14
C ASN A 306 -20.22 -10.50 -4.35
N MET A 307 -19.11 -9.84 -4.70
CA MET A 307 -18.96 -8.40 -4.87
C MET A 307 -17.97 -8.08 -6.00
N ASN A 308 -17.86 -6.80 -6.36
CA ASN A 308 -16.91 -6.30 -7.35
C ASN A 308 -15.98 -5.27 -6.71
N LEU A 309 -14.78 -5.13 -7.27
CA LEU A 309 -13.92 -3.97 -7.04
C LEU A 309 -14.61 -2.68 -7.55
N THR A 310 -14.28 -1.56 -6.93
CA THR A 310 -14.74 -0.20 -7.27
C THR A 310 -13.56 0.68 -7.71
N ASN A 311 -13.76 1.93 -8.11
CA ASN A 311 -12.62 2.76 -8.58
C ASN A 311 -11.67 3.16 -7.44
N ALA A 312 -12.22 3.30 -6.23
CA ALA A 312 -11.48 3.34 -4.98
C ALA A 312 -11.85 2.10 -4.19
N PHE A 313 -10.87 1.35 -3.70
CA PHE A 313 -11.08 0.29 -2.72
C PHE A 313 -9.85 0.15 -1.83
N ALA A 314 -10.03 -0.45 -0.66
CA ALA A 314 -8.95 -0.82 0.24
C ALA A 314 -9.32 -2.09 1.02
N PHE A 315 -8.35 -2.67 1.71
CA PHE A 315 -8.48 -4.01 2.28
C PHE A 315 -7.67 -4.17 3.57
N ALA A 316 -8.24 -4.81 4.59
CA ALA A 316 -7.56 -5.04 5.86
C ALA A 316 -8.02 -6.35 6.53
N PHE A 317 -7.10 -7.01 7.22
CA PHE A 317 -7.37 -8.13 8.13
C PHE A 317 -7.56 -7.63 9.57
N TYR A 318 -8.47 -8.25 10.33
CA TYR A 318 -8.55 -8.03 11.77
C TYR A 318 -9.23 -9.20 12.49
N GLY A 319 -8.61 -9.75 13.52
CA GLY A 319 -9.26 -10.65 14.48
C GLY A 319 -9.67 -12.01 13.94
N GLY A 320 -9.17 -12.42 12.77
CA GLY A 320 -9.63 -13.60 12.02
C GLY A 320 -10.30 -13.25 10.70
N ASP A 321 -10.82 -12.03 10.60
CA ASP A 321 -11.74 -11.57 9.55
C ASP A 321 -11.12 -10.57 8.58
N PHE A 322 -11.88 -10.25 7.53
CA PHE A 322 -11.50 -9.25 6.54
C PHE A 322 -12.52 -8.12 6.40
N TYR A 323 -12.01 -6.93 6.12
CA TYR A 323 -12.77 -5.71 5.91
C TYR A 323 -12.41 -5.11 4.56
N MET A 324 -13.40 -5.07 3.67
CA MET A 324 -13.29 -4.50 2.33
C MET A 324 -13.93 -3.12 2.30
N PHE A 325 -13.12 -2.12 2.00
CA PHE A 325 -13.57 -0.75 1.81
C PHE A 325 -13.81 -0.54 0.32
N THR A 326 -15.02 -0.16 -0.10
CA THR A 326 -15.39 0.02 -1.51
C THR A 326 -16.32 1.23 -1.67
N GLU A 327 -16.42 1.83 -2.87
CA GLU A 327 -17.29 3.00 -3.11
C GLU A 327 -18.75 2.72 -2.66
N SER A 328 -19.35 3.65 -1.93
CA SER A 328 -20.72 3.51 -1.42
C SER A 328 -21.76 3.49 -2.55
N GLN A 329 -22.85 2.75 -2.34
CA GLN A 329 -23.87 2.53 -3.36
C GLN A 329 -24.60 3.86 -3.67
N GLY A 330 -24.43 4.36 -4.89
CA GLY A 330 -24.99 5.65 -5.32
C GLY A 330 -24.25 6.89 -4.80
N ASN A 331 -23.12 6.74 -4.10
CA ASN A 331 -22.26 7.86 -3.68
C ASN A 331 -20.77 7.47 -3.74
N PRO A 332 -20.06 7.76 -4.85
CA PRO A 332 -18.65 7.41 -5.01
C PRO A 332 -17.68 8.34 -4.25
N PHE A 333 -18.19 9.35 -3.55
CA PHE A 333 -17.39 10.29 -2.74
C PHE A 333 -17.20 9.82 -1.28
N VAL A 334 -17.78 8.68 -0.90
CA VAL A 334 -17.50 7.98 0.36
C VAL A 334 -17.43 6.49 0.12
N SER A 335 -16.69 5.77 0.96
CA SER A 335 -16.69 4.30 0.95
C SER A 335 -17.80 3.72 1.83
N ARG A 336 -18.08 2.43 1.65
CA ARG A 336 -18.76 1.55 2.59
C ARG A 336 -17.73 0.62 3.24
N VAL A 337 -18.11 -0.07 4.31
CA VAL A 337 -17.37 -1.21 4.85
C VAL A 337 -18.20 -2.48 4.67
N THR A 338 -17.61 -3.47 3.99
CA THR A 338 -18.10 -4.85 3.96
C THR A 338 -17.19 -5.69 4.85
N HIS A 339 -17.77 -6.44 5.78
CA HIS A 339 -17.08 -7.40 6.64
C HIS A 339 -17.28 -8.81 6.07
N TYR A 340 -16.23 -9.62 6.14
CA TYR A 340 -16.23 -11.02 5.77
C TYR A 340 -15.73 -11.82 6.96
N ASP A 341 -16.65 -12.54 7.60
CA ASP A 341 -16.39 -13.49 8.68
C ASP A 341 -15.62 -14.67 8.08
N TYR A 342 -14.30 -14.68 8.23
CA TYR A 342 -13.45 -15.64 7.52
C TYR A 342 -13.09 -16.86 8.38
N ASP A 343 -13.11 -16.77 9.70
CA ASP A 343 -12.73 -17.89 10.57
C ASP A 343 -13.91 -18.74 11.07
N ASP A 344 -15.16 -18.24 11.03
CA ASP A 344 -16.39 -19.00 11.36
C ASP A 344 -17.34 -19.17 10.16
N THR A 345 -18.21 -18.19 9.89
CA THR A 345 -19.43 -18.41 9.09
C THR A 345 -19.22 -18.33 7.58
N LYS A 346 -18.21 -17.60 7.10
CA LYS A 346 -18.05 -17.19 5.68
C LYS A 346 -19.18 -16.28 5.17
N ASP A 347 -19.94 -15.64 6.05
CA ASP A 347 -20.92 -14.62 5.67
C ASP A 347 -20.24 -13.28 5.30
N LEU A 348 -20.85 -12.54 4.36
CA LEU A 348 -20.33 -11.30 3.78
C LEU A 348 -21.38 -10.18 3.93
N ASP A 349 -21.18 -9.31 4.92
CA ASP A 349 -22.17 -8.32 5.36
C ASP A 349 -21.69 -6.87 5.18
N VAL A 350 -22.59 -5.98 4.76
CA VAL A 350 -22.32 -4.54 4.76
C VAL A 350 -22.57 -4.00 6.17
N VAL A 351 -21.49 -3.76 6.90
CA VAL A 351 -21.53 -3.30 8.30
C VAL A 351 -21.56 -1.78 8.43
N VAL A 352 -21.10 -1.04 7.42
CA VAL A 352 -21.25 0.42 7.33
C VAL A 352 -21.59 0.83 5.90
N ASP A 353 -22.78 1.41 5.68
CA ASP A 353 -23.20 1.87 4.35
C ASP A 353 -22.39 3.07 3.83
N GLN A 354 -22.02 4.01 4.70
CA GLN A 354 -21.28 5.24 4.38
C GLN A 354 -20.27 5.59 5.49
N ALA A 355 -18.99 5.44 5.16
CA ALA A 355 -17.85 5.97 5.90
C ALA A 355 -17.79 7.51 5.79
N PRO A 356 -17.02 8.21 6.65
CA PRO A 356 -16.87 9.66 6.56
C PRO A 356 -16.10 10.14 5.31
N ILE A 357 -15.31 9.26 4.69
CA ILE A 357 -14.39 9.56 3.59
C ILE A 357 -14.49 8.51 2.46
N ARG A 358 -13.94 8.85 1.29
CA ARG A 358 -13.62 7.93 0.20
C ARG A 358 -12.26 7.29 0.49
N ILE A 359 -12.26 6.02 0.87
CA ILE A 359 -11.07 5.27 1.29
C ILE A 359 -10.39 4.65 0.06
N VAL A 360 -9.07 4.88 -0.07
CA VAL A 360 -8.20 4.28 -1.11
C VAL A 360 -7.05 3.44 -0.53
N GLY A 361 -6.68 3.65 0.73
CA GLY A 361 -5.70 2.81 1.41
C GLY A 361 -6.23 2.34 2.76
N ALA A 362 -5.87 1.13 3.17
CA ALA A 362 -6.17 0.60 4.49
C ALA A 362 -4.97 -0.22 4.98
N GLY A 363 -4.44 0.15 6.14
CA GLY A 363 -3.28 -0.49 6.74
C GLY A 363 -3.62 -1.05 8.11
N VAL A 364 -3.16 -2.26 8.36
CA VAL A 364 -3.11 -2.85 9.70
C VAL A 364 -1.68 -3.22 10.01
N SER A 365 -1.31 -3.00 11.26
CA SER A 365 -0.06 -3.53 11.77
C SER A 365 -0.15 -5.06 11.89
N THR A 366 0.99 -5.75 11.81
CA THR A 366 1.07 -7.20 12.08
C THR A 366 0.78 -7.55 13.56
N CYS A 367 0.54 -6.53 14.38
CA CYS A 367 0.17 -6.55 15.78
C CYS A 367 -1.35 -6.61 16.06
N VAL A 368 -2.21 -6.47 15.04
CA VAL A 368 -3.67 -6.64 15.23
C VAL A 368 -4.00 -8.07 15.69
N PRO A 369 -5.11 -8.30 16.41
CA PRO A 369 -5.49 -9.63 16.87
C PRO A 369 -5.61 -10.64 15.73
N LEU A 370 -5.24 -11.89 16.00
CA LEU A 370 -5.56 -13.05 15.15
C LEU A 370 -6.93 -13.64 15.56
N ALA A 371 -7.39 -14.62 14.78
CA ALA A 371 -8.49 -15.53 15.15
C ALA A 371 -8.31 -16.11 16.57
N GLN A 372 -9.41 -16.32 17.31
CA GLN A 372 -9.40 -16.78 18.72
C GLN A 372 -9.63 -18.28 18.94
#